data_AF-A0A2R8AZ11-F1
#
_entry.id   AF-A0A2R8AZ11-F1
#
_cell.length_a   1.000
_cell.length_b   1.000
_cell.length_c   1.000
_cell.angle_alpha   90.00
_cell.angle_beta   90.00
_cell.angle_gamma   90.00
#
_symmetry.space_group_name_H-M   'P 1'
#
loop_
_entity.id
_entity.type
_entity.pdbx_description
1 polymer ?
#
loop_
_entity_poly.entity_id
_entity_poly.type
_entity_poly.pdbx_seq_one_letter_code
_entity_poly.pdbx_strand_id
1 'polypeptide(L)' 'MAADAASQENMLPAALKAQVIYLAEFTQAHSAKVLRGQADIAPLLDVNIAVLKGLKMQEIRE' A
#
# COMPACT_ATOMS: atom_id res chain seq x y z
N MET A 1 -3.67 11.52 -1.89
CA MET A 1 -3.15 10.23 -1.39
C MET A 1 -4.06 9.05 -1.75
N ALA A 2 -5.29 8.90 -1.21
CA ALA A 2 -6.22 7.86 -1.69
C ALA A 2 -6.98 8.26 -2.98
N ALA A 3 -7.23 9.55 -3.17
CA ALA A 3 -7.95 10.09 -4.34
C ALA A 3 -7.17 9.88 -5.66
N ASP A 4 -5.84 9.95 -5.63
CA ASP A 4 -4.99 9.79 -6.82
C ASP A 4 -4.97 8.33 -7.33
N ALA A 5 -5.14 7.37 -6.42
CA ALA A 5 -5.27 5.95 -6.78
C ALA A 5 -6.62 5.64 -7.46
N ALA A 6 -7.66 6.43 -7.16
CA ALA A 6 -9.01 6.25 -7.68
C ALA A 6 -9.31 7.09 -8.94
N SER A 7 -8.37 7.93 -9.40
CA SER A 7 -8.57 8.76 -10.59
C SER A 7 -8.68 7.91 -11.86
N GLN A 8 -9.44 8.38 -12.86
CA GLN A 8 -9.58 7.68 -14.14
C GLN A 8 -8.30 7.67 -14.98
N GLU A 9 -7.33 8.52 -14.67
CA GLU A 9 -5.97 8.48 -15.25
C GLU A 9 -5.13 7.32 -14.71
N ASN A 10 -5.57 6.67 -13.63
CA ASN A 10 -4.87 5.52 -13.09
C ASN A 10 -5.14 4.28 -13.95
N MET A 11 -4.18 3.98 -14.84
CA MET A 11 -4.19 2.85 -15.78
C MET A 11 -3.98 1.48 -15.13
N LEU A 12 -3.88 1.40 -13.80
CA LEU A 12 -3.79 0.11 -13.13
C LEU A 12 -5.07 -0.72 -13.39
N PRO A 13 -4.96 -2.03 -13.60
CA PRO A 13 -6.12 -2.92 -13.68
C PRO A 13 -7.04 -2.75 -12.46
N ALA A 14 -8.35 -2.88 -12.65
CA ALA A 14 -9.34 -2.67 -11.59
C ALA A 14 -9.05 -3.52 -10.33
N ALA A 15 -8.62 -4.78 -10.52
CA ALA A 15 -8.21 -5.66 -9.43
C ALA A 15 -7.01 -5.12 -8.64
N LEU A 16 -6.03 -4.52 -9.32
CA LEU A 16 -4.85 -3.94 -8.67
C LEU A 16 -5.20 -2.65 -7.94
N LYS A 17 -6.07 -1.80 -8.51
CA LYS A 17 -6.61 -0.63 -7.80
C LYS A 17 -7.31 -1.01 -6.50
N ALA A 18 -8.15 -2.04 -6.53
CA ALA A 18 -8.82 -2.53 -5.33
C ALA A 18 -7.83 -2.98 -4.24
N GLN A 19 -6.75 -3.69 -4.63
CA GLN A 19 -5.70 -4.10 -3.71
C GLN A 19 -4.95 -2.91 -3.10
N VAL A 20 -4.63 -1.88 -3.90
CA VAL A 20 -3.96 -0.66 -3.42
C VAL A 20 -4.85 0.13 -2.48
N ILE A 21 -6.16 0.25 -2.77
CA ILE A 21 -7.14 0.89 -1.88
C ILE A 21 -7.22 0.16 -0.54
N TYR A 22 -7.37 -1.16 -0.58
CA TYR A 22 -7.38 -1.98 0.65
C TYR A 22 -6.10 -1.80 1.47
N LEU A 23 -4.95 -1.75 0.80
CA LEU A 23 -3.66 -1.55 1.47
C LEU A 23 -3.57 -0.19 2.15
N ALA A 24 -4.13 0.86 1.54
CA ALA A 24 -4.19 2.19 2.13
C ALA A 24 -5.08 2.19 3.39
N GLU A 25 -6.25 1.55 3.34
CA GLU A 25 -7.15 1.40 4.50
C GLU A 25 -6.47 0.63 5.64
N PHE A 26 -5.84 -0.50 5.32
CA PHE A 26 -5.06 -1.30 6.27
C PHE A 26 -3.97 -0.46 6.93
N THR A 27 -3.17 0.25 6.13
CA THR A 27 -2.05 1.08 6.62
C THR A 27 -2.54 2.15 7.58
N GLN A 28 -3.63 2.86 7.26
CA GLN A 28 -4.21 3.88 8.14
C GLN A 28 -4.73 3.26 9.45
N ALA A 29 -5.55 2.22 9.36
CA ALA A 29 -6.18 1.61 10.52
C ALA A 29 -5.14 0.97 11.46
N HIS A 30 -4.14 0.28 10.91
CA HIS A 30 -3.10 -0.39 11.69
C HIS A 30 -2.09 0.59 12.28
N SER A 31 -1.69 1.63 11.54
CA SER A 31 -0.85 2.71 12.08
C SER A 31 -1.48 3.36 13.31
N ALA A 32 -2.79 3.62 13.28
CA ALA A 32 -3.50 4.18 14.43
C ALA A 32 -3.46 3.26 15.66
N LYS A 33 -3.49 1.92 15.47
CA LYS A 33 -3.36 0.95 16.57
C LYS A 33 -1.93 0.91 17.11
N VAL A 34 -0.92 0.93 16.24
CA VAL A 34 0.51 0.96 16.63
C VAL A 34 0.83 2.21 17.45
N LEU A 35 0.36 3.39 17.01
CA LEU A 35 0.56 4.65 17.74
C LEU A 35 -0.09 4.66 19.13
N ARG A 36 -1.14 3.85 19.34
CA ARG A 36 -1.76 3.64 20.65
C ARG A 36 -1.11 2.52 21.47
N GLY A 37 -0.06 1.87 20.96
CA GLY A 37 0.56 0.70 21.60
C GLY A 37 -0.31 -0.57 21.57
N GLN A 38 -1.30 -0.63 20.69
CA GLN A 38 -2.31 -1.69 20.63
C GLN A 38 -2.04 -2.74 19.54
N ALA A 39 -0.96 -2.58 18.78
CA ALA A 39 -0.56 -3.49 17.71
C ALA A 39 0.95 -3.44 17.47
N ASP A 40 1.49 -4.52 16.90
CA ASP A 40 2.87 -4.61 16.44
C ASP A 40 3.09 -3.78 15.16
N ILE A 41 4.27 -3.18 15.01
CA ILE A 41 4.69 -2.44 13.83
C ILE A 41 5.11 -3.35 12.67
N ALA A 42 5.50 -4.61 12.93
CA ALA A 42 6.02 -5.53 11.93
C ALA A 42 5.15 -5.66 10.65
N PRO A 43 3.81 -5.76 10.72
CA PRO A 43 2.97 -5.84 9.52
C PRO A 43 3.09 -4.64 8.57
N LEU A 44 3.32 -3.43 9.10
CA LEU A 44 3.51 -2.23 8.27
C LEU A 44 4.88 -2.26 7.58
N LEU A 45 5.89 -2.81 8.25
CA LEU A 45 7.22 -2.97 7.68
C LEU A 45 7.21 -3.98 6.53
N ASP A 46 6.53 -5.12 6.72
CA ASP A 46 6.41 -6.16 5.69
C ASP A 46 5.73 -5.62 4.43
N VAL A 47 4.65 -4.86 4.60
CA VAL A 47 3.96 -4.17 3.51
C VAL A 47 4.91 -3.23 2.76
N ASN A 48 5.62 -2.36 3.47
CA ASN A 48 6.55 -1.42 2.84
C ASN A 48 7.67 -2.14 2.08
N ILE A 49 8.22 -3.21 2.66
CA ILE A 49 9.26 -4.03 2.01
C ILE A 49 8.70 -4.68 0.73
N ALA A 50 7.48 -5.23 0.77
CA ALA A 50 6.86 -5.84 -0.40
C ALA A 50 6.65 -4.83 -1.53
N VAL A 51 6.18 -3.61 -1.21
CA VAL A 51 6.00 -2.53 -2.19
C VAL A 51 7.33 -2.12 -2.81
N LEU A 52 8.36 -1.86 -1.99
CA LEU A 52 9.70 -1.48 -2.47
C LEU A 52 10.32 -2.56 -3.37
N LYS A 53 10.15 -3.84 -3.01
CA LYS A 53 10.58 -4.97 -3.85
C LYS A 53 9.84 -4.99 -5.20
N GLY A 54 8.53 -4.74 -5.18
CA GLY A 54 7.72 -4.66 -6.41
C GLY A 54 8.18 -3.54 -7.34
N LEU A 55 8.41 -2.33 -6.81
CA LEU A 55 8.86 -1.17 -7.58
C LEU A 55 10.23 -1.39 -8.23
N LYS A 56 11.20 -1.94 -7.47
CA LYS A 56 12.51 -2.28 -8.01
C LYS A 56 12.45 -3.28 -9.17
N MET A 57 11.47 -4.19 -9.13
CA MET A 57 11.27 -5.15 -10.21
C MET A 57 10.67 -4.53 -11.48
N GLN A 58 9.97 -3.39 -11.37
CA GLN A 58 9.51 -2.63 -12.53
C GLN A 58 10.64 -1.82 -13.17
N GLU A 59 11.48 -1.17 -12.36
CA GLU A 59 12.63 -0.39 -12.85
C GLU A 59 13.65 -1.24 -13.64
N ILE A 60 13.82 -2.53 -13.28
CA ILE A 60 14.71 -3.45 -14.02
C ILE A 60 14.09 -3.90 -15.36
N ARG A 61 12.77 -3.77 -15.53
CA ARG A 61 12.04 -4.23 -16.73
C ARG A 61 11.80 -3.12 -17.76
N GLU A 62 12.12 -1.88 -17.43
CA GLU A 62 12.14 -0.72 -18.32
C GLU A 62 13.57 -0.42 -18.80
#